data_AF-A0A3M1G5S0-F1
#
_entry.id   AF-A0A3M1G5S0-F1
#
_cell.length_a   1.000
_cell.length_b   1.000
_cell.length_c   1.000
_cell.angle_alpha   90.00
_cell.angle_beta   90.00
_cell.angle_gamma   90.00
#
_symmetry.space_group_name_H-M   'P 1'
#
loop_
_entity.id
_entity.type
_entity.pdbx_description
1 polymer ?
#
loop_
_entity_poly.entity_id
_entity_poly.type
_entity_poly.pdbx_seq_one_letter_code
_entity_poly.pdbx_strand_id
1 'polypeptide(L)'
;RNPLNNQPYIPGSSLKGKMRSLLEKKLGLPLRPVAKDIYIHKCTDEDPEICLLCRVFGIPAEVKQKKADTRLIVRDCNLAGYRDNGTFRTGPDAVQALHQNRNMVLPYTEVKTEVVIDRVTSRATPRTFERVPAGVVFDMNLIINIFETDNEKEILDLVFDGLVLLQNDYLGGQGSRGYGQVKFHIQEVTETVFSEAGRTQEVPLQYPVPEQLR
;
A
#
# COMPACT_ATOMS: atom_id res chain seq x y z
N ARG A 1 -13.68 -3.03 -6.56
CA ARG A 1 -14.25 -4.24 -5.92
C ARG A 1 -13.82 -5.45 -6.73
N ASN A 2 -13.59 -6.59 -6.11
CA ASN A 2 -13.28 -7.83 -6.82
C ASN A 2 -14.55 -8.27 -7.60
N PRO A 3 -14.47 -8.47 -8.92
CA PRO A 3 -15.64 -8.73 -9.75
C PRO A 3 -16.33 -10.07 -9.45
N LEU A 4 -15.64 -11.01 -8.81
CA LEU A 4 -16.16 -12.35 -8.54
C LEU A 4 -17.04 -12.42 -7.29
N ASN A 5 -16.71 -11.62 -6.27
CA ASN A 5 -17.35 -11.71 -4.94
C ASN A 5 -17.83 -10.36 -4.39
N ASN A 6 -17.65 -9.30 -5.19
CA ASN A 6 -18.03 -7.92 -4.86
C ASN A 6 -17.37 -7.33 -3.60
N GLN A 7 -16.32 -7.98 -3.09
CA GLN A 7 -15.59 -7.52 -1.91
C GLN A 7 -14.68 -6.33 -2.26
N PRO A 8 -14.53 -5.34 -1.37
CA PRO A 8 -13.48 -4.36 -1.50
C PRO A 8 -12.11 -5.03 -1.38
N TYR A 9 -11.11 -4.49 -2.06
CA TYR A 9 -9.71 -4.87 -1.94
C TYR A 9 -8.87 -3.61 -2.14
N ILE A 10 -7.64 -3.63 -1.64
CA ILE A 10 -6.68 -2.55 -1.86
C ILE A 10 -5.75 -3.00 -2.99
N PRO A 11 -5.72 -2.30 -4.15
CA PRO A 11 -4.79 -2.65 -5.21
C PRO A 11 -3.34 -2.45 -4.75
N GLY A 12 -2.48 -3.43 -5.01
CA GLY A 12 -1.06 -3.37 -4.66
C GLY A 12 -0.35 -2.20 -5.35
N SER A 13 -0.81 -1.81 -6.54
CA SER A 13 -0.34 -0.61 -7.24
C SER A 13 -0.63 0.70 -6.49
N SER A 14 -1.76 0.78 -5.78
CA SER A 14 -2.12 1.96 -4.98
C SER A 14 -1.21 2.07 -3.76
N LEU A 15 -0.95 0.95 -3.09
CA LEU A 15 -0.04 0.87 -1.95
C LEU A 15 1.41 1.19 -2.39
N LYS A 16 1.91 0.49 -3.41
CA LYS A 16 3.25 0.69 -3.98
C LYS A 16 3.47 2.13 -4.45
N GLY A 17 2.52 2.69 -5.20
CA GLY A 17 2.62 4.04 -5.74
C GLY A 17 2.62 5.11 -4.66
N LYS A 18 1.77 4.96 -3.62
CA LYS A 18 1.73 5.91 -2.51
C LYS A 18 3.00 5.85 -1.66
N MET A 19 3.48 4.65 -1.32
CA MET A 19 4.76 4.48 -0.63
C MET A 19 5.91 5.14 -1.39
N ARG A 20 6.01 4.86 -2.71
CA ARG A 20 7.01 5.48 -3.57
C ARG A 20 6.93 7.00 -3.53
N SER A 21 5.74 7.59 -3.70
CA SER A 21 5.55 9.04 -3.70
C SER A 21 5.98 9.70 -2.38
N LEU A 22 5.72 9.06 -1.23
CA LEU A 22 6.14 9.57 0.07
C LEU A 22 7.65 9.48 0.26
N LEU A 23 8.27 8.36 -0.17
CA LEU A 23 9.71 8.18 -0.12
C LEU A 23 10.46 9.16 -1.04
N GLU A 24 9.94 9.42 -2.25
CA GLU A 24 10.50 10.44 -3.16
C GLU A 24 10.59 11.82 -2.48
N LYS A 25 9.53 12.19 -1.75
CA LYS A 25 9.50 13.45 -0.98
C LYS A 25 10.46 13.43 0.20
N LYS A 26 10.48 12.34 1.00
CA LYS A 26 11.39 12.19 2.15
C LYS A 26 12.85 12.31 1.72
N LEU A 27 13.20 11.71 0.58
CA LEU A 27 14.55 11.69 0.04
C LEU A 27 14.90 12.95 -0.78
N GLY A 28 13.96 13.87 -0.99
CA GLY A 28 14.19 15.10 -1.76
C GLY A 28 14.59 14.86 -3.22
N LEU A 29 14.11 13.77 -3.82
CA LEU A 29 14.55 13.35 -5.15
C LEU A 29 13.94 14.24 -6.25
N PRO A 30 14.71 14.56 -7.32
CA PRO A 30 14.21 15.38 -8.41
C PRO A 30 13.11 14.65 -9.17
N LEU A 31 11.97 15.32 -9.34
CA LEU A 31 10.86 14.82 -10.13
C LEU A 31 11.05 15.18 -11.60
N ARG A 32 10.82 14.22 -12.49
CA ARG A 32 10.94 14.39 -13.94
C ARG A 32 9.59 14.06 -14.60
N PRO A 33 9.23 14.71 -15.71
CA PRO A 33 7.98 14.40 -16.39
C PRO A 33 8.02 12.99 -17.00
N VAL A 34 6.94 12.24 -16.81
CA VAL A 34 6.73 10.91 -17.40
C VAL A 34 5.54 10.91 -18.35
N ALA A 35 4.52 11.73 -18.07
CA ALA A 35 3.40 11.98 -18.96
C ALA A 35 2.89 13.41 -18.74
N LYS A 36 1.86 13.81 -19.50
CA LYS A 36 1.22 15.12 -19.33
C LYS A 36 0.76 15.29 -17.88
N ASP A 37 1.29 16.30 -17.20
CA ASP A 37 1.00 16.63 -15.80
C ASP A 37 1.36 15.53 -14.77
N ILE A 38 2.21 14.56 -15.15
CA ILE A 38 2.68 13.48 -14.26
C ILE A 38 4.19 13.58 -14.09
N TYR A 39 4.61 13.86 -12.85
CA TYR A 39 6.00 14.02 -12.45
C TYR A 39 6.37 12.95 -11.42
N ILE A 40 7.41 12.16 -11.72
CA ILE A 40 7.88 11.06 -10.87
C ILE A 40 9.41 11.07 -10.90
N HIS A 41 10.06 10.66 -9.81
CA HIS A 41 11.50 10.45 -9.86
C HIS A 41 11.84 9.23 -10.73
N LYS A 42 12.75 9.43 -11.70
CA LYS A 42 13.35 8.37 -12.51
C LYS A 42 14.84 8.63 -12.67
N CYS A 43 15.70 7.65 -12.43
CA CYS A 43 17.10 7.72 -12.86
C CYS A 43 17.18 7.71 -14.40
N THR A 44 18.13 8.43 -14.96
CA THR A 44 18.45 8.51 -16.40
C THR A 44 19.82 7.88 -16.66
N ASP A 45 20.17 7.75 -17.94
CA ASP A 45 21.48 7.23 -18.36
C ASP A 45 22.63 8.16 -17.93
N GLU A 46 22.35 9.44 -17.65
CA GLU A 46 23.30 10.42 -17.12
C GLU A 46 23.63 10.19 -15.64
N ASP A 47 22.75 9.53 -14.90
CA ASP A 47 22.98 9.24 -13.49
C ASP A 47 24.03 8.09 -13.38
N PRO A 48 25.08 8.22 -12.54
CA PRO A 48 26.16 7.23 -12.48
C PRO A 48 25.67 5.85 -12.05
N GLU A 49 24.73 5.79 -11.11
CA GLU A 49 24.12 4.55 -10.60
C GLU A 49 22.60 4.70 -10.44
N ILE A 50 21.88 3.57 -10.49
CA ILE A 50 20.47 3.53 -10.13
C ILE A 50 20.34 3.73 -8.62
N CYS A 51 19.63 4.78 -8.21
CA CYS A 51 19.37 5.06 -6.80
C CYS A 51 18.58 3.92 -6.14
N LEU A 52 18.70 3.79 -4.81
CA LEU A 52 18.04 2.73 -4.03
C LEU A 52 16.52 2.70 -4.28
N LEU A 53 15.85 3.86 -4.34
CA LEU A 53 14.42 3.93 -4.61
C LEU A 53 14.05 3.34 -5.97
N CYS A 54 14.76 3.71 -7.04
CA CYS A 54 14.51 3.19 -8.38
C CYS A 54 14.85 1.70 -8.49
N ARG A 55 15.81 1.20 -7.71
CA ARG A 55 16.13 -0.22 -7.60
C ARG A 55 14.99 -1.00 -6.95
N VAL A 56 14.48 -0.53 -5.81
CA VAL A 56 13.39 -1.19 -5.07
C VAL A 56 12.07 -1.12 -5.82
N PHE A 57 11.65 0.07 -6.26
CA PHE A 57 10.32 0.31 -6.85
C PHE A 57 10.26 0.17 -8.37
N GLY A 58 11.42 0.23 -9.05
CA GLY A 58 11.56 0.06 -10.49
C GLY A 58 11.61 1.37 -11.28
N ILE A 59 12.16 1.27 -12.47
CA ILE A 59 12.21 2.35 -13.47
C ILE A 59 11.24 2.00 -14.61
N PRO A 60 10.49 2.97 -15.16
CA PRO A 60 9.70 2.76 -16.37
C PRO A 60 10.55 2.26 -17.55
N ALA A 61 9.94 1.49 -18.46
CA ALA A 61 10.61 0.74 -19.52
C ALA A 61 11.34 1.58 -20.60
N GLU A 62 11.24 2.91 -20.54
CA GLU A 62 11.84 3.86 -21.48
C GLU A 62 13.37 3.98 -21.34
N VAL A 63 13.94 3.57 -20.19
CA VAL A 63 15.38 3.63 -19.93
C VAL A 63 16.07 2.40 -20.55
N LYS A 64 16.90 2.64 -21.57
CA LYS A 64 17.46 1.57 -22.43
C LYS A 64 18.66 0.84 -21.81
N GLN A 65 19.49 1.51 -21.01
CA GLN A 65 20.78 0.94 -20.58
C GLN A 65 20.77 0.36 -19.15
N LYS A 66 19.73 0.63 -18.35
CA LYS A 66 19.68 0.29 -16.92
C LYS A 66 18.36 -0.37 -16.52
N LYS A 67 17.98 -1.44 -17.23
CA LYS A 67 16.86 -2.31 -16.81
C LYS A 67 17.30 -3.17 -15.63
N ALA A 68 17.02 -2.68 -14.43
CA ALA A 68 17.11 -3.48 -13.22
C ALA A 68 15.72 -4.04 -12.91
N ASP A 69 15.66 -5.35 -12.61
CA ASP A 69 14.42 -5.97 -12.14
C ASP A 69 13.94 -5.30 -10.86
N THR A 70 12.63 -5.23 -10.68
CA THR A 70 12.07 -4.65 -9.46
C THR A 70 12.27 -5.58 -8.29
N ARG A 71 12.84 -5.06 -7.19
CA ARG A 71 13.01 -5.86 -5.98
C ARG A 71 11.68 -6.00 -5.22
N LEU A 72 10.87 -4.95 -5.17
CA LEU A 72 9.60 -4.96 -4.44
C LEU A 72 8.40 -5.32 -5.31
N ILE A 73 7.74 -6.42 -4.95
CA ILE A 73 6.44 -6.84 -5.47
C ILE A 73 5.40 -6.61 -4.38
N VAL A 74 4.34 -5.88 -4.71
CA VAL A 74 3.22 -5.58 -3.81
C VAL A 74 1.98 -6.26 -4.36
N ARG A 75 1.43 -7.22 -3.61
CA ARG A 75 0.21 -7.94 -3.98
C ARG A 75 -1.03 -7.11 -3.62
N ASP A 76 -2.13 -7.41 -4.29
CA ASP A 76 -3.43 -6.85 -3.93
C ASP A 76 -3.84 -7.37 -2.54
N CYS A 77 -4.30 -6.45 -1.68
CA CYS A 77 -4.70 -6.78 -0.32
C CYS A 77 -6.19 -7.14 -0.27
N ASN A 78 -6.48 -8.42 -0.04
CA ASN A 78 -7.86 -8.92 0.01
C ASN A 78 -8.51 -8.65 1.37
N LEU A 79 -9.84 -8.60 1.39
CA LEU A 79 -10.60 -8.43 2.62
C LEU A 79 -10.38 -9.64 3.54
N ALA A 80 -9.82 -9.40 4.74
CA ALA A 80 -9.53 -10.44 5.73
C ALA A 80 -10.58 -10.49 6.84
N GLY A 81 -11.23 -9.36 7.14
CA GLY A 81 -12.24 -9.26 8.18
C GLY A 81 -12.33 -7.85 8.76
N TYR A 82 -12.52 -7.74 10.08
CA TYR A 82 -12.64 -6.45 10.76
C TYR A 82 -12.10 -6.52 12.19
N ARG A 83 -11.87 -5.34 12.77
CA ARG A 83 -11.46 -5.16 14.16
C ARG A 83 -12.69 -4.85 15.01
N ASP A 84 -12.83 -5.59 16.12
CA ASP A 84 -13.95 -5.49 17.06
C ASP A 84 -13.36 -5.29 18.46
N ASN A 85 -13.63 -4.14 19.10
CA ASN A 85 -13.12 -3.81 20.45
C ASN A 85 -11.63 -4.11 20.71
N GLY A 86 -10.80 -3.92 19.68
CA GLY A 86 -9.36 -4.13 19.79
C GLY A 86 -8.84 -5.46 19.27
N THR A 87 -9.69 -6.48 19.10
CA THR A 87 -9.31 -7.79 18.56
C THR A 87 -9.58 -7.88 17.06
N PHE A 88 -8.70 -8.58 16.35
CA PHE A 88 -8.88 -8.87 14.92
C PHE A 88 -9.80 -10.08 14.76
N ARG A 89 -10.93 -9.88 14.08
CA ARG A 89 -11.81 -10.96 13.65
C ARG A 89 -11.55 -11.20 12.17
N THR A 90 -10.82 -12.27 11.87
CA THR A 90 -10.42 -12.63 10.51
C THR A 90 -11.05 -13.95 10.07
N GLY A 91 -11.04 -14.20 8.77
CA GLY A 91 -11.53 -15.44 8.19
C GLY A 91 -12.94 -15.34 7.58
N PRO A 92 -13.44 -16.43 6.99
CA PRO A 92 -14.66 -16.43 6.20
C PRO A 92 -15.89 -15.93 6.97
N ASP A 93 -16.03 -16.34 8.24
CA ASP A 93 -17.16 -15.95 9.09
C ASP A 93 -17.17 -14.45 9.38
N ALA A 94 -16.00 -13.84 9.58
CA ALA A 94 -15.88 -12.41 9.83
C ALA A 94 -16.23 -11.59 8.57
N VAL A 95 -15.79 -12.06 7.41
CA VAL A 95 -16.15 -11.45 6.12
C VAL A 95 -17.64 -11.58 5.85
N GLN A 96 -18.24 -12.73 6.15
CA GLN A 96 -19.69 -12.94 6.04
C GLN A 96 -20.48 -12.05 7.00
N ALA A 97 -19.99 -11.85 8.23
CA ALA A 97 -20.60 -10.94 9.19
C ALA A 97 -20.60 -9.48 8.70
N LEU A 98 -19.53 -9.03 8.04
CA LEU A 98 -19.50 -7.72 7.37
C LEU A 98 -20.53 -7.61 6.25
N HIS A 99 -20.67 -8.66 5.44
CA HIS A 99 -21.67 -8.69 4.36
C HIS A 99 -23.11 -8.57 4.89
N GLN A 100 -23.40 -9.22 6.01
CA GLN A 100 -24.73 -9.28 6.61
C GLN A 100 -25.05 -8.12 7.56
N ASN A 101 -24.11 -7.19 7.76
CA ASN A 101 -24.29 -6.09 8.70
C ASN A 101 -25.39 -5.14 8.21
N ARG A 102 -26.54 -5.18 8.88
CA ARG A 102 -27.75 -4.42 8.53
C ARG A 102 -27.59 -2.91 8.67
N ASN A 103 -26.55 -2.45 9.36
CA ASN A 103 -26.26 -1.01 9.50
C ASN A 103 -25.52 -0.46 8.27
N MET A 104 -25.05 -1.32 7.36
CA MET A 104 -24.41 -0.90 6.11
C MET A 104 -25.46 -0.75 5.00
N VAL A 105 -25.40 0.37 4.29
CA VAL A 105 -26.29 0.64 3.15
C VAL A 105 -25.95 -0.25 1.96
N LEU A 106 -24.68 -0.64 1.81
CA LEU A 106 -24.17 -1.48 0.74
C LEU A 106 -23.39 -2.67 1.32
N PRO A 107 -23.30 -3.80 0.60
CA PRO A 107 -22.46 -4.91 1.04
C PRO A 107 -21.01 -4.46 1.26
N TYR A 108 -20.46 -4.75 2.44
CA TYR A 108 -19.09 -4.44 2.89
C TYR A 108 -18.72 -2.95 2.99
N THR A 109 -19.64 -2.02 2.66
CA THR A 109 -19.33 -0.61 2.42
C THR A 109 -20.40 0.30 2.99
N GLU A 110 -19.99 1.49 3.41
CA GLU A 110 -20.90 2.52 3.89
C GLU A 110 -20.98 3.70 2.91
N VAL A 111 -22.09 4.42 2.97
CA VAL A 111 -22.29 5.65 2.20
C VAL A 111 -22.15 6.82 3.16
N LYS A 112 -21.11 7.63 2.96
CA LYS A 112 -20.91 8.89 3.69
C LYS A 112 -21.41 10.06 2.86
N THR A 113 -22.28 10.88 3.45
CA THR A 113 -22.73 12.14 2.84
C THR A 113 -21.88 13.28 3.38
N GLU A 114 -21.33 14.08 2.47
CA GLU A 114 -20.64 15.33 2.77
C GLU A 114 -21.39 16.50 2.15
N VAL A 115 -21.22 17.70 2.70
CA VAL A 115 -21.96 18.89 2.25
C VAL A 115 -20.97 19.99 1.90
N VAL A 116 -21.13 20.57 0.71
CA VAL A 116 -20.52 21.86 0.40
C VAL A 116 -21.50 22.94 0.80
N ILE A 117 -21.04 23.91 1.59
CA ILE A 117 -21.85 25.04 2.03
C ILE A 117 -21.33 26.29 1.31
N ASP A 118 -22.20 26.91 0.52
CA ASP A 118 -21.94 28.22 -0.08
C ASP A 118 -21.74 29.26 1.04
N ARG A 119 -20.64 30.00 0.98
CA ARG A 119 -20.28 30.97 2.04
C ARG A 119 -21.03 32.29 1.94
N VAL A 120 -21.68 32.57 0.82
CA VAL A 120 -22.51 33.76 0.60
C VAL A 120 -23.98 33.45 0.87
N THR A 121 -24.51 32.38 0.26
CA THR A 121 -25.94 32.05 0.33
C THR A 121 -26.30 31.08 1.45
N SER A 122 -25.30 30.49 2.13
CA SER A 122 -25.47 29.41 3.12
C SER A 122 -26.17 28.15 2.57
N ARG A 123 -26.30 28.03 1.24
CA ARG A 123 -26.94 26.87 0.61
C ARG A 123 -26.04 25.63 0.70
N ALA A 124 -26.64 24.52 1.13
CA ALA A 124 -26.01 23.21 1.20
C ALA A 124 -26.15 22.45 -0.13
N THR A 125 -25.05 21.91 -0.65
CA THR A 125 -25.03 20.97 -1.79
C THR A 125 -24.42 19.63 -1.32
N PRO A 126 -25.27 18.63 -1.02
CA PRO A 126 -24.81 17.33 -0.54
C PRO A 126 -24.17 16.51 -1.67
N ARG A 127 -23.18 15.70 -1.32
CA ARG A 127 -22.48 14.74 -2.18
C ARG A 127 -22.26 13.45 -1.39
N THR A 128 -22.50 12.31 -2.01
CA THR A 128 -22.36 11.00 -1.38
C THR A 128 -21.12 10.29 -1.90
N PHE A 129 -20.41 9.61 -1.00
CA PHE A 129 -19.26 8.78 -1.33
C PHE A 129 -19.42 7.40 -0.70
N GLU A 130 -19.17 6.37 -1.51
CA GLU A 130 -18.98 5.02 -1.00
C GLU A 130 -17.58 4.90 -0.38
N ARG A 131 -17.49 4.29 0.80
CA ARG A 131 -16.20 3.99 1.43
C ARG A 131 -16.24 2.69 2.21
N VAL A 132 -15.06 2.13 2.45
CA VAL A 132 -14.90 1.00 3.36
C VAL A 132 -15.06 1.51 4.81
N PRO A 133 -15.86 0.85 5.67
CA PRO A 133 -16.03 1.24 7.06
C PRO A 133 -14.70 1.20 7.82
N ALA A 134 -14.58 2.06 8.82
CA ALA A 134 -13.40 2.07 9.69
C ALA A 134 -13.30 0.74 10.46
N GLY A 135 -12.08 0.24 10.63
CA GLY A 135 -11.80 -1.02 11.33
C GLY A 135 -11.83 -2.26 10.46
N VAL A 136 -12.17 -2.17 9.17
CA VAL A 136 -11.98 -3.27 8.22
C VAL A 136 -10.49 -3.61 8.07
N VAL A 137 -10.18 -4.90 7.99
CA VAL A 137 -8.82 -5.45 7.93
C VAL A 137 -8.61 -6.10 6.56
N PHE A 138 -7.47 -5.80 5.96
CA PHE A 138 -7.02 -6.40 4.69
C PHE A 138 -5.75 -7.20 4.93
N ASP A 139 -5.63 -8.33 4.24
CA ASP A 139 -4.41 -9.15 4.26
C ASP A 139 -3.38 -8.56 3.30
N MET A 140 -2.18 -8.27 3.79
CA MET A 140 -1.13 -7.58 3.04
C MET A 140 0.04 -8.54 2.78
N ASN A 141 0.46 -8.64 1.52
CA ASN A 141 1.61 -9.44 1.13
C ASN A 141 2.60 -8.61 0.29
N LEU A 142 3.83 -8.50 0.80
CA LEU A 142 4.95 -7.82 0.17
C LEU A 142 6.06 -8.84 -0.04
N ILE A 143 6.59 -8.93 -1.26
CA ILE A 143 7.72 -9.81 -1.59
C ILE A 143 8.89 -8.93 -2.01
N ILE A 144 10.05 -9.18 -1.43
CA ILE A 144 11.29 -8.47 -1.73
C ILE A 144 12.29 -9.49 -2.27
N ASN A 145 12.69 -9.33 -3.52
CA ASN A 145 13.75 -10.13 -4.12
C ASN A 145 15.10 -9.49 -3.78
N ILE A 146 16.01 -10.25 -3.18
CA ILE A 146 17.37 -9.79 -2.85
C ILE A 146 18.35 -10.50 -3.79
N PHE A 147 19.24 -9.72 -4.41
CA PHE A 147 20.29 -10.22 -5.30
C PHE A 147 21.67 -10.01 -4.66
N GLU A 148 22.70 -10.70 -5.16
CA GLU A 148 24.07 -10.65 -4.61
C GLU A 148 24.67 -9.24 -4.48
N THR A 149 24.26 -8.32 -5.35
CA THR A 149 24.75 -6.93 -5.38
C THR A 149 23.93 -5.98 -4.52
N ASP A 150 22.87 -6.48 -3.87
CA ASP A 150 21.96 -5.67 -3.07
C ASP A 150 22.31 -5.70 -1.59
N ASN A 151 22.17 -4.55 -0.93
CA ASN A 151 22.22 -4.47 0.52
C ASN A 151 20.82 -4.73 1.09
N GLU A 152 20.61 -5.95 1.60
CA GLU A 152 19.33 -6.39 2.17
C GLU A 152 18.78 -5.41 3.21
N LYS A 153 19.65 -4.95 4.13
CA LYS A 153 19.28 -4.06 5.23
C LYS A 153 18.73 -2.74 4.72
N GLU A 154 19.40 -2.11 3.76
CA GLU A 154 18.98 -0.83 3.19
C GLU A 154 17.63 -0.94 2.46
N ILE A 155 17.40 -2.05 1.78
CA ILE A 155 16.13 -2.31 1.07
C ILE A 155 14.99 -2.48 2.07
N LEU A 156 15.19 -3.31 3.10
CA LEU A 156 14.18 -3.54 4.14
C LEU A 156 13.86 -2.25 4.90
N ASP A 157 14.88 -1.51 5.32
CA ASP A 157 14.71 -0.23 6.01
C ASP A 157 13.94 0.78 5.15
N LEU A 158 14.23 0.87 3.85
CA LEU A 158 13.49 1.74 2.94
C LEU A 158 12.00 1.34 2.81
N VAL A 159 11.71 0.04 2.76
CA VAL A 159 10.34 -0.46 2.67
C VAL A 159 9.57 -0.17 3.96
N PHE A 160 10.18 -0.44 5.13
CA PHE A 160 9.56 -0.13 6.42
C PHE A 160 9.35 1.37 6.61
N ASP A 161 10.31 2.20 6.23
CA ASP A 161 10.16 3.65 6.19
C ASP A 161 8.96 4.06 5.34
N GLY A 162 8.80 3.46 4.15
CA GLY A 162 7.65 3.71 3.28
C GLY A 162 6.31 3.36 3.93
N LEU A 163 6.25 2.25 4.68
CA LEU A 163 5.07 1.84 5.42
C LEU A 163 4.77 2.80 6.58
N VAL A 164 5.78 3.18 7.38
CA VAL A 164 5.63 4.13 8.50
C VAL A 164 5.16 5.49 7.99
N LEU A 165 5.74 6.00 6.90
CA LEU A 165 5.30 7.25 6.28
C LEU A 165 3.84 7.15 5.85
N LEU A 166 3.43 6.03 5.27
CA LEU A 166 2.06 5.82 4.82
C LEU A 166 1.06 5.76 5.98
N GLN A 167 1.42 5.19 7.14
CA GLN A 167 0.56 5.24 8.34
C GLN A 167 0.32 6.68 8.82
N ASN A 168 1.31 7.55 8.66
CA ASN A 168 1.22 8.96 9.03
C ASN A 168 0.60 9.83 7.92
N ASP A 169 0.26 9.22 6.79
CA ASP A 169 -0.42 9.86 5.67
C ASP A 169 -1.73 9.10 5.39
N TYR A 170 -2.24 9.18 4.16
CA TYR A 170 -3.46 8.50 3.75
C TYR A 170 -3.24 7.67 2.50
N LEU A 171 -3.97 6.56 2.41
CA LEU A 171 -4.06 5.72 1.24
C LEU A 171 -5.33 6.04 0.43
N GLY A 172 -5.19 6.23 -0.87
CA GLY A 172 -6.30 6.57 -1.76
C GLY A 172 -6.63 8.06 -1.81
N GLY A 173 -7.91 8.41 -1.91
CA GLY A 173 -8.37 9.78 -2.13
C GLY A 173 -8.95 10.46 -0.89
N GLN A 174 -9.06 11.79 -0.96
CA GLN A 174 -9.77 12.62 0.03
C GLN A 174 -9.21 12.58 1.47
N GLY A 175 -7.93 12.25 1.65
CA GLY A 175 -7.36 12.07 2.98
C GLY A 175 -7.42 13.29 3.89
N SER A 176 -7.29 14.50 3.34
CA SER A 176 -7.47 15.75 4.09
C SER A 176 -8.88 15.92 4.69
N ARG A 177 -9.86 15.15 4.22
CA ARG A 177 -11.23 15.09 4.75
C ARG A 177 -11.47 13.88 5.69
N GLY A 178 -10.40 13.26 6.16
CA GLY A 178 -10.43 12.14 7.11
C GLY A 178 -10.66 10.76 6.47
N TYR A 179 -10.21 10.56 5.23
CA TYR A 179 -10.23 9.25 4.55
C TYR A 179 -8.84 8.62 4.52
N GLY A 180 -8.79 7.30 4.32
CA GLY A 180 -7.55 6.63 3.94
C GLY A 180 -6.52 6.49 5.06
N GLN A 181 -6.85 6.81 6.31
CA GLN A 181 -5.98 6.47 7.43
C GLN A 181 -5.84 4.94 7.50
N VAL A 182 -4.61 4.46 7.50
CA VAL A 182 -4.28 3.04 7.55
C VAL A 182 -3.34 2.77 8.72
N LYS A 183 -3.42 1.54 9.25
CA LYS A 183 -2.46 1.02 10.21
C LYS A 183 -2.01 -0.35 9.72
N PHE A 184 -0.70 -0.57 9.71
CA PHE A 184 -0.08 -1.84 9.39
C PHE A 184 0.19 -2.61 10.69
N HIS A 185 0.08 -3.93 10.59
CA HIS A 185 0.43 -4.87 11.64
C HIS A 185 1.15 -6.03 10.98
N ILE A 186 2.48 -6.03 11.08
CA ILE A 186 3.35 -7.03 10.46
C ILE A 186 3.44 -8.20 11.43
N GLN A 187 2.86 -9.34 11.05
CA GLN A 187 2.85 -10.55 11.86
C GLN A 187 4.18 -11.29 11.79
N GLU A 188 4.72 -11.43 10.58
CA GLU A 188 5.94 -12.17 10.32
C GLU A 188 6.72 -11.54 9.16
N VAL A 189 8.03 -11.73 9.22
CA VAL A 189 8.95 -11.50 8.10
C VAL A 189 9.63 -12.82 7.87
N THR A 190 9.47 -13.38 6.67
CA THR A 190 10.03 -14.68 6.30
C THR A 190 11.00 -14.52 5.15
N GLU A 191 12.03 -15.35 5.15
CA GLU A 191 12.94 -15.53 4.02
C GLU A 191 12.53 -16.80 3.27
N THR A 192 12.43 -16.69 1.96
CA THR A 192 12.11 -17.83 1.10
C THR A 192 13.40 -18.46 0.59
N VAL A 193 13.73 -19.65 1.08
CA VAL A 193 14.91 -20.41 0.65
C VAL A 193 14.51 -21.45 -0.38
N PHE A 194 15.22 -21.45 -1.51
CA PHE A 194 15.04 -22.44 -2.57
C PHE A 194 16.00 -23.60 -2.35
N SER A 195 15.46 -24.80 -2.09
CA SER A 195 16.26 -26.01 -2.04
C SER A 195 16.56 -26.55 -3.45
N GLU A 196 17.69 -27.23 -3.63
CA GLU A 196 18.09 -27.86 -4.90
C GLU A 196 17.04 -28.85 -5.46
N ALA A 197 16.14 -29.35 -4.62
CA ALA A 197 15.04 -30.25 -5.01
C ALA A 197 13.77 -29.53 -5.52
N GLY A 198 13.83 -28.22 -5.75
CA GLY A 198 12.69 -27.41 -6.20
C GLY A 198 11.61 -27.20 -5.15
N ARG A 199 11.89 -27.50 -3.87
CA ARG A 199 11.01 -27.17 -2.75
C ARG A 199 11.36 -25.81 -2.20
N THR A 200 10.34 -24.99 -2.03
CA THR A 200 10.40 -23.68 -1.41
C THR A 200 10.14 -23.84 0.08
N GLN A 201 11.01 -23.31 0.93
CA GLN A 201 10.81 -23.28 2.38
C GLN A 201 10.86 -21.84 2.86
N GLU A 202 9.82 -21.41 3.58
CA GLU A 202 9.82 -20.13 4.29
C GLU A 202 10.42 -20.34 5.69
N VAL A 203 11.46 -19.59 6.00
CA VAL A 203 12.11 -19.58 7.31
C VAL A 203 11.91 -18.20 7.96
N PRO A 204 11.62 -18.11 9.27
CA PRO A 204 11.47 -16.81 9.92
C PRO A 204 12.78 -16.01 9.85
N LEU A 205 12.70 -14.80 9.29
CA LEU A 205 13.82 -13.87 9.24
C LEU A 205 13.77 -12.99 10.50
N GLN A 206 14.78 -13.10 11.36
CA GLN A 206 14.88 -12.25 12.55
C GLN A 206 15.39 -10.85 12.16
N TYR A 207 14.51 -10.04 11.57
CA TYR A 207 14.77 -8.64 11.28
C TYR A 207 14.03 -7.72 12.27
N PRO A 208 14.68 -6.65 12.79
CA PRO A 208 14.02 -5.73 13.71
C PRO A 208 12.92 -4.93 13.00
N VAL A 209 11.68 -5.40 13.06
CA VAL A 209 10.51 -4.64 12.60
C VAL A 209 10.28 -3.45 13.54
N PRO A 210 10.16 -2.21 13.02
CA PRO A 210 9.84 -1.02 13.82
C PRO A 210 8.59 -1.23 14.68
N GLU A 211 8.61 -0.78 15.94
CA GLU A 211 7.51 -0.96 16.89
C GLU A 211 6.16 -0.43 16.36
N GLN A 212 6.21 0.64 15.56
CA GLN A 212 5.04 1.27 14.95
C GLN A 212 4.34 0.40 13.90
N LEU A 213 5.04 -0.63 13.39
CA LEU A 213 4.53 -1.59 12.42
C LEU A 213 4.19 -2.94 13.07
N ARG A 214 4.40 -3.08 14.39
CA ARG A 214 4.01 -4.25 15.17
C ARG A 214 2.58 -4.15 15.68
#